data_AF-A0A1F2XVJ0-F1
#
_entry.id   AF-A0A1F2XVJ0-F1
#
_cell.length_a   1.000
_cell.length_b   1.000
_cell.length_c   1.000
_cell.angle_alpha   90.00
_cell.angle_beta   90.00
_cell.angle_gamma   90.00
#
_symmetry.space_group_name_H-M   'P 1'
#
loop_
_entity.id
_entity.type
_entity.pdbx_description
1 polymer ?
#
loop_
_entity_poly.entity_id
_entity_poly.type
_entity_poly.pdbx_seq_one_letter_code
_entity_poly.pdbx_strand_id
1 'polypeptide(L)'
;MDAIDALERNYFIELPIDVAHAVAAGELPHHHEDPFDRILAAQARAEGLTMLRSTQRIRQALSSWFPSRNWRRPSTVSSPRVQGGSS
;
A
#
# COMPACT_ATOMS: atom_id res chain seq x y z
N MET A 1 -20.57 3.42 -12.43
CA MET A 1 -19.98 4.07 -11.25
C MET A 1 -18.78 4.82 -11.77
N ASP A 2 -18.71 6.13 -11.54
CA ASP A 2 -17.62 6.94 -12.05
C ASP A 2 -16.33 6.65 -11.25
N ALA A 3 -15.18 6.83 -11.88
CA ALA A 3 -13.88 6.70 -11.23
C ALA A 3 -13.74 7.72 -10.07
N ILE A 4 -14.27 8.92 -10.26
CA ILE A 4 -14.28 9.97 -9.24
C ILE A 4 -15.11 9.55 -8.01
N ASP A 5 -16.30 8.98 -8.23
CA ASP A 5 -17.13 8.44 -7.14
C ASP A 5 -16.40 7.36 -6.32
N ALA A 6 -15.53 6.58 -6.98
CA ALA A 6 -14.76 5.53 -6.33
C ALA A 6 -13.64 6.08 -5.46
N LEU A 7 -13.02 7.21 -5.82
CA LEU A 7 -12.00 7.85 -5.00
C LEU A 7 -12.59 8.34 -3.66
N GLU A 8 -13.70 9.07 -3.74
CA GLU A 8 -14.37 9.64 -2.56
C GLU A 8 -14.81 8.54 -1.57
N ARG A 9 -15.43 7.48 -2.07
CA ARG A 9 -15.94 6.38 -1.23
C ARG A 9 -14.84 5.57 -0.55
N ASN A 10 -13.64 5.54 -1.13
CA ASN A 10 -12.50 4.80 -0.59
C ASN A 10 -11.50 5.71 0.13
N TYR A 11 -11.82 6.99 0.33
CA TYR A 11 -10.97 7.98 0.99
C TYR A 11 -9.59 8.13 0.33
N PHE A 12 -9.54 8.00 -1.00
CA PHE A 12 -8.36 8.30 -1.77
C PHE A 12 -8.32 9.78 -2.15
N ILE A 13 -7.11 10.33 -2.15
CA ILE A 13 -6.83 11.68 -2.62
C ILE A 13 -6.36 11.55 -4.06
N GLU A 14 -6.91 12.37 -4.95
CA GLU A 14 -6.43 12.47 -6.33
C GLU A 14 -5.02 13.06 -6.35
N LEU A 15 -4.14 12.48 -7.16
CA LEU A 15 -2.75 12.92 -7.28
C LEU A 15 -2.43 13.21 -8.75
N PRO A 16 -2.52 14.48 -9.20
CA PRO A 16 -2.32 14.86 -10.58
C PRO A 16 -0.90 14.53 -11.09
N ILE A 17 -0.81 14.12 -12.36
CA ILE A 17 0.46 13.97 -13.07
C ILE A 17 0.74 15.24 -13.88
N ASP A 18 1.79 15.97 -13.51
CA ASP A 18 2.23 17.17 -14.23
C ASP A 18 3.39 16.88 -15.18
N VAL A 19 3.68 17.84 -16.07
CA VAL A 19 4.81 17.77 -17.02
C VAL A 19 6.15 17.58 -16.30
N ALA A 20 6.30 18.15 -15.10
CA ALA A 20 7.50 17.97 -14.28
C ALA A 20 7.74 16.48 -13.94
N HIS A 21 6.67 15.72 -13.67
CA HIS A 21 6.77 14.28 -13.42
C HIS A 21 7.20 13.54 -14.69
N ALA A 22 6.71 13.94 -15.86
CA ALA A 22 7.09 13.33 -17.14
C ALA A 22 8.58 13.54 -17.48
N VAL A 23 9.10 14.75 -17.25
CA VAL A 23 10.54 15.04 -17.41
C VAL A 23 11.37 14.20 -16.45
N ALA A 24 11.01 14.21 -15.16
CA ALA A 24 11.71 13.42 -14.14
C ALA A 24 11.69 11.91 -14.43
N ALA A 25 10.61 11.39 -15.03
CA ALA A 25 10.51 9.99 -15.45
C ALA A 25 11.51 9.65 -16.57
N GLY A 26 11.75 10.58 -17.50
CA GLY A 26 12.74 10.44 -18.58
C GLY A 26 14.18 10.34 -18.06
N GLU A 27 14.48 10.98 -16.94
CA GLU A 27 15.80 11.00 -16.31
C GLU A 27 16.10 9.77 -15.44
N LEU A 28 15.09 8.97 -15.10
CA LEU A 28 15.31 7.74 -14.35
C LEU A 28 16.22 6.78 -15.13
N PRO A 29 17.19 6.11 -14.46
CA PRO A 29 17.98 5.07 -15.10
C PRO A 29 17.08 4.00 -15.73
N HIS A 30 17.53 3.36 -16.80
CA HIS A 30 16.78 2.32 -17.53
C HIS A 30 16.68 1.01 -16.71
N HIS A 31 15.95 1.05 -15.60
CA HIS A 31 15.66 -0.12 -14.75
C HIS A 31 14.19 -0.55 -14.85
N HIS A 32 13.30 0.32 -15.33
CA HIS A 32 11.87 0.04 -15.50
C HIS A 32 11.52 0.09 -16.99
N GLU A 33 11.08 -1.05 -17.55
CA GLU A 33 10.65 -1.15 -18.95
C GLU A 33 9.27 -0.54 -19.18
N ASP A 34 8.46 -0.39 -18.12
CA ASP A 34 7.10 0.12 -18.21
C ASP A 34 7.06 1.66 -18.02
N PRO A 35 6.53 2.43 -18.99
CA PRO A 35 6.47 3.89 -18.89
C PRO A 35 5.54 4.40 -17.79
N PHE A 36 4.50 3.64 -17.41
CA PHE A 36 3.63 3.98 -16.28
C PHE A 36 4.34 3.75 -14.94
N ASP A 37 5.14 2.70 -14.81
CA ASP A 37 5.97 2.52 -13.63
C ASP A 37 6.97 3.67 -13.45
N ARG A 38 7.54 4.16 -14.55
CA ARG A 38 8.46 5.29 -14.54
C ARG A 38 7.78 6.58 -14.10
N ILE A 39 6.59 6.88 -14.61
CA ILE A 39 5.87 8.09 -14.20
C ILE A 39 5.47 8.03 -12.72
N LEU A 40 5.01 6.87 -12.24
CA LEU A 40 4.67 6.69 -10.82
C LEU A 40 5.90 6.80 -9.91
N ALA A 41 7.05 6.26 -10.32
CA ALA A 41 8.28 6.35 -9.56
C ALA A 41 8.81 7.79 -9.51
N ALA A 42 8.73 8.51 -10.64
CA ALA A 42 9.11 9.90 -10.73
C ALA A 42 8.22 10.80 -9.87
N GLN A 43 6.90 10.62 -9.92
CA GLN A 43 5.95 11.35 -9.08
C GLN A 43 6.18 11.08 -7.60
N ALA A 44 6.34 9.80 -7.20
CA ALA A 44 6.64 9.47 -5.82
C ALA A 44 7.94 10.11 -5.33
N ARG A 45 8.98 10.16 -6.18
CA ARG A 45 10.25 10.84 -5.85
C ARG A 45 10.08 12.36 -5.74
N ALA A 46 9.34 12.97 -6.66
CA ALA A 46 9.12 14.42 -6.70
C ALA A 46 8.27 14.92 -5.53
N GLU A 47 7.29 14.13 -5.10
CA GLU A 47 6.35 14.48 -4.04
C GLU A 47 6.74 13.92 -2.65
N GLY A 48 7.87 13.19 -2.54
CA GLY A 48 8.34 12.62 -1.28
C GLY A 48 7.47 11.48 -0.75
N LEU A 49 6.84 10.73 -1.64
CA LEU A 49 5.92 9.63 -1.31
C LEU A 49 6.63 8.28 -1.32
N THR A 50 6.13 7.34 -0.52
CA THR A 50 6.58 5.95 -0.54
C THR A 50 5.78 5.16 -1.58
N MET A 51 6.47 4.62 -2.59
CA MET A 51 5.84 3.76 -3.60
C MET A 51 5.63 2.34 -3.06
N LEU A 52 4.38 1.87 -3.04
CA LEU A 52 4.02 0.49 -2.73
C LEU A 52 3.66 -0.25 -4.02
N ARG A 53 4.41 -1.31 -4.34
CA ARG A 53 4.11 -2.18 -5.49
C ARG A 53 3.62 -3.54 -5.01
N SER A 54 2.44 -3.96 -5.47
CA SER A 54 1.97 -5.33 -5.26
C SER A 54 2.82 -6.28 -6.10
N THR A 55 3.86 -6.85 -5.50
CA THR A 55 4.64 -7.89 -6.15
C THR A 55 3.92 -9.24 -6.05
N GLN A 56 4.06 -10.09 -7.05
CA GLN A 56 3.52 -11.46 -7.04
C GLN A 56 3.95 -12.24 -5.79
N ARG A 57 5.14 -11.94 -5.26
CA ARG A 57 5.67 -12.49 -4.01
C ARG A 57 4.82 -12.14 -2.80
N ILE A 58 4.35 -10.88 -2.67
CA ILE A 58 3.47 -10.48 -1.57
C ILE A 58 2.11 -11.19 -1.70
N ARG A 59 1.56 -11.30 -2.92
CA ARG A 59 0.32 -12.07 -3.14
C ARG A 59 0.45 -13.54 -2.76
N GLN A 60 1.56 -14.20 -3.13
CA GLN A 60 1.81 -15.59 -2.74
C GLN A 60 2.01 -15.75 -1.23
N ALA A 61 2.78 -14.87 -0.59
CA ALA A 61 2.99 -14.90 0.85
C ALA A 61 1.69 -14.71 1.64
N LEU A 62 0.80 -13.81 1.20
CA LEU A 62 -0.51 -13.67 1.81
C LEU A 62 -1.39 -14.91 1.56
N SER A 63 -1.31 -15.53 0.38
CA SER A 63 -2.05 -16.77 0.10
C SER A 63 -1.60 -17.97 0.95
N SER A 64 -0.33 -18.05 1.34
CA SER A 64 0.15 -19.07 2.27
C SER A 64 -0.12 -18.73 3.73
N TRP A 65 -0.25 -17.44 4.06
CA TRP A 65 -0.54 -16.98 5.42
C TRP A 65 -2.04 -16.96 5.76
N PHE A 66 -2.93 -16.97 4.77
CA PHE A 66 -4.37 -17.19 4.95
C PHE A 66 -4.73 -18.63 4.57
N PRO A 67 -4.83 -19.58 5.52
CA PRO A 67 -5.42 -20.88 5.23
C PRO A 67 -6.90 -20.68 4.90
N SER A 68 -7.26 -21.00 3.67
CA SER A 68 -8.62 -20.97 3.14
C SER A 68 -9.56 -21.84 3.98
N ARG A 69 -10.25 -21.28 4.99
CA ARG A 69 -11.69 -21.49 5.33
C ARG A 69 -12.15 -21.09 6.75
N ASN A 70 -11.30 -20.63 7.67
CA ASN A 70 -11.71 -20.54 9.09
C ASN A 70 -11.13 -19.39 9.91
N TRP A 71 -10.89 -18.21 9.32
CA TRP A 71 -10.59 -17.01 10.10
C TRP A 71 -11.73 -16.69 11.08
N ARG A 72 -11.56 -17.08 12.36
CA ARG A 72 -12.40 -16.64 13.47
C ARG A 72 -11.77 -15.40 14.09
N ARG A 73 -12.58 -14.36 14.26
CA ARG A 73 -12.22 -13.14 14.99
C ARG A 73 -11.59 -13.51 16.34
N PRO A 74 -10.47 -12.89 16.77
CA PRO A 74 -9.99 -13.06 18.14
C PRO A 74 -11.07 -12.53 19.08
N SER A 75 -11.76 -13.43 19.78
CA SER A 75 -12.64 -13.05 20.87
C SER A 75 -11.76 -12.58 22.03
N THR A 76 -11.84 -11.28 22.31
CA THR A 76 -11.46 -10.61 23.55
C THR A 76 -10.01 -10.81 24.02
N VAL A 77 -9.22 -9.74 23.94
CA VAL A 77 -8.13 -9.53 24.91
C VAL A 77 -8.75 -9.51 26.31
N SER A 78 -8.60 -10.61 27.04
CA SER A 78 -8.75 -10.60 28.49
C SER A 78 -7.52 -9.93 29.07
N SER A 79 -7.71 -8.72 29.62
CA SER A 79 -6.67 -8.01 30.37
C SER A 79 -6.11 -8.89 31.50
N PRO A 80 -4.80 -8.89 31.79
CA PRO A 80 -4.28 -9.60 32.94
C PRO A 80 -4.75 -8.91 34.22
N ARG A 81 -5.53 -9.64 35.01
CA ARG A 81 -5.86 -9.35 36.40
C ARG A 81 -4.56 -9.15 37.19
N VAL A 82 -4.37 -7.97 37.77
CA VAL A 82 -3.35 -7.71 38.81
C VAL A 82 -3.60 -8.68 39.96
N GLN A 83 -2.73 -9.67 40.14
CA GLN A 83 -2.67 -10.46 41.37
C GLN A 83 -1.72 -9.75 42.32
N GLY A 84 -2.24 -9.37 43.49
CA GLY A 84 -1.45 -8.98 44.63
C GLY A 84 -0.62 -10.16 45.13
N GLY A 85 0.61 -9.87 45.55
CA GLY A 85 1.53 -10.78 46.20
C GLY A 85 2.37 -9.99 47.21
N SER A 86 2.24 -10.39 48.46
CA SER A 86 2.74 -9.80 49.70
C SER A 86 4.23 -9.46 49.76
N SER A 87 4.54 -8.41 50.51
CA SER A 87 5.59 -8.37 51.54
C SER A 87 5.22 -7.32 52.58
#